data_AF-A0A3D8TV21-F1
#
_entry.id   AF-A0A3D8TV21-F1
#
_cell.length_a   1.000
_cell.length_b   1.000
_cell.length_c   1.000
_cell.angle_alpha   90.00
_cell.angle_beta   90.00
_cell.angle_gamma   90.00
#
_symmetry.space_group_name_H-M   'P 1'
#
loop_
_entity.id
_entity.type
_entity.pdbx_description
1 polymer ?
#
loop_
_entity_poly.entity_id
_entity_poly.type
_entity_poly.pdbx_seq_one_letter_code
_entity_poly.pdbx_strand_id
1 'polypeptide(L)' 'MEKFVVTVHMVSGRAYAKTVESDSQKRAITDALVPTGEGTFLIDDDKGRSVRLYKRNIESVESIEA' A
#
# COMPACT_ATOMS: atom_id res chain seq x y z
N MET A 1 -0.39 0.68 -21.25
CA MET A 1 0.13 0.20 -19.96
C MET A 1 -0.86 0.65 -18.92
N GLU A 2 -1.53 -0.28 -18.26
CA GLU A 2 -2.43 0.01 -17.16
C GLU A 2 -1.62 0.41 -15.94
N LYS A 3 -2.06 1.47 -15.26
CA LYS A 3 -1.49 1.92 -14.00
C LYS A 3 -2.51 1.68 -12.91
N PHE A 4 -2.02 1.38 -11.72
CA PHE A 4 -2.87 1.18 -10.54
C PHE A 4 -2.35 2.03 -9.40
N VAL A 5 -3.23 2.69 -8.68
CA VAL A 5 -2.89 3.36 -7.42
C VAL A 5 -3.28 2.43 -6.29
N VAL A 6 -2.30 2.01 -5.50
CA VAL A 6 -2.52 1.31 -4.24
C VAL A 6 -2.44 2.32 -3.10
N THR A 7 -3.54 2.49 -2.36
CA THR A 7 -3.63 3.39 -1.22
C THR A 7 -3.77 2.59 0.07
N VAL A 8 -2.92 2.88 1.04
CA VAL A 8 -2.96 2.27 2.38
C VAL A 8 -3.48 3.29 3.38
N HIS A 9 -4.61 2.97 4.01
CA HIS A 9 -5.21 3.77 5.08
C HIS A 9 -4.73 3.24 6.42
N MET A 10 -4.18 4.12 7.24
CA MET A 10 -3.70 3.78 8.57
C MET A 10 -4.72 4.20 9.62
N VAL A 11 -4.83 3.43 10.71
CA VAL A 11 -5.69 3.74 11.87
C VAL A 11 -5.44 5.13 12.46
N SER A 12 -4.24 5.70 12.24
CA SER A 12 -3.91 7.10 12.59
C SER A 12 -4.61 8.18 11.76
N GLY A 13 -5.38 7.82 10.73
CA GLY A 13 -5.97 8.72 9.73
C GLY A 13 -5.02 9.14 8.60
N ARG A 14 -3.76 8.68 8.61
CA ARG A 14 -2.81 8.92 7.51
C ARG A 14 -3.03 7.94 6.36
N ALA A 15 -2.77 8.39 5.14
CA ALA A 15 -2.77 7.54 3.96
C ALA A 15 -1.45 7.63 3.19
N TYR A 16 -1.05 6.53 2.56
CA TYR A 16 0.12 6.43 1.68
C TYR A 16 -0.30 5.78 0.37
N ALA A 17 0.04 6.42 -0.75
CA ALA A 17 -0.33 5.95 -2.08
C ALA A 17 0.94 5.62 -2.88
N LYS A 18 0.87 4.53 -3.64
CA LYS A 18 1.90 4.11 -4.58
C LYS A 18 1.26 3.74 -5.91
N THR A 19 1.75 4.34 -6.99
CA THR A 19 1.39 4.00 -8.35
C THR A 19 2.28 2.86 -8.85
N VAL A 20 1.67 1.82 -9.41
CA VAL A 20 2.35 0.67 -10.00
C VAL A 20 1.91 0.47 -11.44
N GLU A 21 2.77 -0.14 -12.25
CA GLU A 21 2.57 -0.25 -13.71
C GLU A 21 2.24 -1.69 -14.16
N SER A 22 1.93 -2.58 -13.21
CA SER A 22 1.48 -3.94 -13.51
C SER A 22 0.49 -4.50 -12.48
N ASP A 23 -0.46 -5.32 -12.94
CA ASP A 23 -1.38 -6.04 -12.05
C ASP A 23 -0.64 -7.00 -11.10
N SER A 24 0.49 -7.57 -11.55
CA SER A 24 1.33 -8.42 -10.71
C SER A 24 1.93 -7.66 -9.52
N GLN A 25 2.38 -6.42 -9.72
CA GLN A 25 2.87 -5.57 -8.64
C GLN A 25 1.74 -5.16 -7.70
N LYS A 26 0.58 -4.78 -8.25
CA LYS A 26 -0.62 -4.48 -7.47
C LYS A 26 -0.98 -5.65 -6.56
N ARG A 27 -1.13 -6.87 -7.10
CA ARG A 27 -1.44 -8.08 -6.30
C ARG A 27 -0.38 -8.34 -5.23
N ALA A 28 0.91 -8.32 -5.60
CA ALA A 28 1.99 -8.56 -4.65
C ALA A 28 1.97 -7.58 -3.46
N ILE A 29 1.66 -6.30 -3.71
CA ILE A 29 1.56 -5.28 -2.67
C ILE A 29 0.30 -5.49 -1.82
N THR A 30 -0.87 -5.69 -2.45
CA THR A 30 -2.13 -5.90 -1.74
C THR A 30 -2.08 -7.15 -0.85
N ASP A 31 -1.55 -8.26 -1.35
CA ASP A 31 -1.39 -9.51 -0.60
C ASP A 31 -0.39 -9.36 0.55
N ALA A 32 0.68 -8.57 0.35
CA ALA A 32 1.66 -8.31 1.40
C ALA A 32 1.13 -7.38 2.50
N LEU A 33 0.17 -6.51 2.19
CA LEU A 33 -0.38 -5.49 3.10
C LEU A 33 -1.65 -5.92 3.84
N VAL A 34 -2.00 -7.21 3.78
CA VAL A 34 -3.12 -7.77 4.57
C VAL A 34 -2.91 -7.43 6.06
N PRO A 35 -3.91 -6.87 6.76
CA PRO A 35 -3.81 -6.49 8.17
C PRO A 35 -3.84 -7.72 9.09
N THR A 36 -2.81 -8.56 8.99
CA THR A 36 -2.63 -9.80 9.76
C THR A 36 -2.08 -9.55 11.18
N GLY A 37 -2.04 -8.29 11.63
CA GLY A 37 -1.48 -7.88 12.92
C GLY A 37 0.06 -7.83 12.93
N GLU A 38 0.75 -8.92 12.59
CA GLU A 38 2.21 -8.99 12.68
C GLU A 38 2.93 -8.66 11.37
N GLY A 39 4.04 -7.94 11.50
CA GLY A 39 4.94 -7.60 10.40
C GLY A 39 4.93 -6.13 9.98
N THR A 40 5.89 -5.80 9.13
CA THR A 40 6.03 -4.48 8.53
C THR A 40 6.17 -4.58 7.03
N PHE A 41 5.77 -3.53 6.33
CA PHE A 41 5.96 -3.38 4.89
C PHE A 41 6.65 -2.05 4.62
N LEU A 42 7.67 -2.04 3.77
CA LEU A 42 8.30 -0.80 3.33
C LEU A 42 7.65 -0.38 2.02
N ILE A 43 7.08 0.83 1.98
CA ILE A 43 6.51 1.42 0.78
C ILE A 43 7.31 2.65 0.42
N ASP A 44 7.75 2.73 -0.83
CA ASP A 44 8.18 3.98 -1.45
C ASP A 44 6.94 4.60 -2.08
N ASP A 45 6.44 5.68 -1.48
CA ASP A 45 5.22 6.34 -1.92
C ASP A 45 5.46 7.28 -3.10
N ASP A 46 4.38 7.71 -3.75
CA ASP A 46 4.45 8.60 -4.92
C ASP A 46 5.02 9.99 -4.60
N LYS A 47 5.20 10.33 -3.32
CA LYS A 47 5.85 11.56 -2.86
C LYS A 47 7.37 11.37 -2.69
N GLY A 48 7.91 10.22 -3.08
CA GLY A 48 9.33 9.89 -2.96
C GLY A 48 9.77 9.56 -1.54
N ARG A 49 8.83 9.20 -0.65
CA ARG A 49 9.14 8.87 0.74
C ARG A 49 9.18 7.37 0.92
N SER A 50 10.25 6.87 1.53
CA SER A 50 10.31 5.49 2.02
C SER A 50 9.70 5.42 3.42
N VAL A 51 8.54 4.78 3.53
CA VAL A 51 7.76 4.68 4.77
C VAL A 51 7.65 3.23 5.22
N ARG A 52 7.96 2.98 6.50
CA ARG A 52 7.70 1.68 7.12
C ARG A 52 6.29 1.65 7.70
N LEU A 53 5.44 0.82 7.11
CA LEU A 53 4.07 0.55 7.56
C LEU A 53 4.07 -0.65 8.50
N TYR A 54 3.36 -0.54 9.62
CA TYR A 54 3.15 -1.66 10.55
C TYR A 54 1.78 -2.26 10.28
N LYS A 55 1.70 -3.57 9.98
CA LYS A 55 0.45 -4.19 9.54
C LYS A 55 -0.69 -4.08 10.55
N ARG A 56 -0.38 -4.17 11.86
CA ARG A 56 -1.34 -3.89 12.95
C ARG A 56 -1.99 -2.50 12.92
N ASN A 57 -1.37 -1.54 12.24
CA ASN A 57 -1.85 -0.16 12.17
C ASN A 57 -2.50 0.16 10.82
N ILE A 58 -2.61 -0.82 9.93
CA ILE A 58 -3.33 -0.69 8.66
C ILE A 58 -4.81 -0.89 8.96
N GLU A 59 -5.62 0.09 8.56
CA GLU A 59 -7.07 0.03 8.64
C GLU A 59 -7.64 -0.67 7.40
N SER A 60 -7.22 -0.24 6.22
CA SER A 60 -7.63 -0.82 4.95
C SER A 60 -6.58 -0.58 3.85
N VAL A 61 -6.70 -1.36 2.78
CA VAL A 61 -5.90 -1.22 1.55
C VAL A 61 -6.87 -1.15 0.38
N GLU A 62 -6.76 -0.09 -0.41
CA GLU A 62 -7.57 0.11 -1.61
C GLU A 62 -6.68 0.09 -2.84
N SER A 63 -7.20 -0.42 -3.96
CA SER A 63 -6.50 -0.40 -5.24
C SER A 63 -7.46 -0.01 -6.35
N ILE A 64 -7.14 1.07 -7.06
CA ILE A 64 -7.93 1.58 -8.19
C ILE A 64 -7.09 1.62 -9.45
N GLU A 65 -7.73 1.49 -10.61
CA GLU A 65 -7.11 1.82 -11.90
C GLU A 65 -6.85 3.32 -11.97
N ALA A 66 -5.66 3.70 -12.46
CA ALA A 66 -5.14 5.06 -12.50
C ALA A 66 -5.28 5.69 -13.89
#